data_AF-J3I3Q5-F1
#
_entry.id   AF-J3I3Q5-F1
#
_cell.length_a   1.000
_cell.length_b   1.000
_cell.length_c   1.000
_cell.angle_alpha   90.00
_cell.angle_beta   90.00
_cell.angle_gamma   90.00
#
_symmetry.space_group_name_H-M   'P 1'
#
loop_
_entity.id
_entity.type
_entity.pdbx_description
1 polymer ?
#
loop_
_entity_poly.entity_id
_entity_poly.type
_entity_poly.pdbx_seq_one_letter_code
_entity_poly.pdbx_strand_id
1 'polypeptide(L)'
;MIVSLPALRCTALVLAVSAFVVAGFARAEDPPRSETTAPAGQKGGRGSAAQSAPSAVSSTAEPHRLPSDSTTKQTIDLPGRTLNFAATAGSIRVFDGKGEPLADIAYTSYELGGADRATRPVTFLFNGGPGASSAWLQFGAAGPWRLP
;
A
#
# COMPACT_ATOMS: atom_id res chain seq x y z
N MET A 1 -59.62 -43.15 -7.68
CA MET A 1 -60.23 -41.82 -7.88
C MET A 1 -59.25 -40.78 -7.35
N ILE A 2 -58.80 -39.86 -8.23
CA ILE A 2 -58.45 -38.45 -7.93
C ILE A 2 -57.11 -38.20 -7.18
N VAL A 3 -56.00 -37.90 -7.90
CA VAL A 3 -55.36 -36.56 -8.16
C VAL A 3 -54.31 -36.19 -7.07
N SER A 4 -53.00 -36.18 -7.35
CA SER A 4 -52.13 -35.06 -7.85
C SER A 4 -52.07 -33.87 -6.86
N LEU A 5 -50.99 -33.15 -6.51
CA LEU A 5 -49.56 -33.04 -6.85
C LEU A 5 -48.88 -32.19 -5.70
N PRO A 6 -47.66 -31.60 -5.77
CA PRO A 6 -46.54 -31.89 -4.88
C PRO A 6 -45.97 -30.68 -4.09
N ALA A 7 -44.92 -30.94 -3.31
CA ALA A 7 -43.79 -30.09 -2.95
C ALA A 7 -43.87 -28.58 -3.30
N LEU A 8 -44.14 -27.75 -2.29
CA LEU A 8 -43.99 -26.29 -2.35
C LEU A 8 -43.09 -25.80 -1.22
N ARG A 9 -41.79 -26.13 -1.29
CA ARG A 9 -40.74 -25.56 -0.42
C ARG A 9 -39.39 -25.46 -1.13
N CYS A 10 -39.32 -24.87 -2.32
CA CYS A 10 -38.06 -24.55 -3.00
C CYS A 10 -38.23 -23.43 -4.04
N THR A 11 -38.53 -22.19 -3.62
CA THR A 11 -38.35 -21.00 -4.50
C THR A 11 -38.47 -19.72 -3.67
N ALA A 12 -37.40 -19.35 -2.96
CA ALA A 12 -37.25 -17.99 -2.40
C ALA A 12 -35.78 -17.61 -2.22
N LEU A 13 -34.89 -17.99 -3.16
CA LEU A 13 -33.48 -17.63 -3.11
C LEU A 13 -32.84 -17.50 -4.51
N VAL A 14 -33.36 -16.63 -5.38
CA VAL A 14 -32.64 -16.25 -6.64
C VAL A 14 -32.78 -14.76 -7.04
N LEU A 15 -33.55 -13.90 -6.36
CA LEU A 15 -33.72 -12.49 -6.79
C LEU A 15 -33.00 -11.47 -5.88
N ALA A 16 -31.68 -11.48 -5.90
CA ALA A 16 -30.86 -10.37 -5.40
C ALA A 16 -29.55 -10.18 -6.18
N VAL A 17 -29.57 -10.49 -7.49
CA VAL A 17 -28.49 -10.18 -8.43
C VAL A 17 -29.13 -9.48 -9.63
N SER A 18 -29.43 -8.18 -9.53
CA SER A 18 -29.78 -7.29 -10.66
C SER A 18 -30.15 -5.88 -10.15
N ALA A 19 -29.18 -5.07 -9.73
CA ALA A 19 -29.33 -3.60 -9.67
C ALA A 19 -28.00 -2.92 -9.30
N PHE A 20 -27.01 -2.90 -10.18
CA PHE A 20 -26.00 -1.83 -10.24
C PHE A 20 -25.23 -1.92 -11.57
N VAL A 21 -25.95 -1.67 -12.66
CA VAL A 21 -25.35 -1.30 -13.94
C VAL A 21 -26.13 -0.07 -14.43
N VAL A 22 -25.37 0.90 -14.94
CA VAL A 22 -25.78 2.21 -15.51
C VAL A 22 -25.73 3.40 -14.54
N ALA A 23 -24.53 4.01 -14.45
CA ALA A 23 -24.25 5.46 -14.47
C ALA A 23 -22.79 5.66 -14.00
N GLY A 24 -21.84 6.24 -14.73
CA GLY A 24 -21.78 6.79 -16.07
C GLY A 24 -20.29 6.94 -16.43
N PHE A 25 -19.97 6.92 -17.72
CA PHE A 25 -18.64 7.30 -18.19
C PHE A 25 -18.47 8.81 -17.97
N ALA A 26 -17.84 9.20 -16.87
CA ALA A 26 -17.35 10.56 -16.72
C ALA A 26 -16.12 10.73 -17.63
N ARG A 27 -16.29 11.46 -18.73
CA ARG A 27 -15.19 12.03 -19.51
C ARG A 27 -14.49 13.04 -18.61
N ALA A 28 -13.25 12.78 -18.24
CA ALA A 28 -12.36 13.81 -17.73
C ALA A 28 -11.96 14.69 -18.92
N GLU A 29 -12.45 15.92 -18.94
CA GLU A 29 -12.01 16.96 -19.86
C GLU A 29 -10.89 17.74 -19.15
N ASP A 30 -9.67 17.67 -19.67
CA ASP A 30 -8.52 18.40 -19.11
C ASP A 30 -8.72 19.91 -19.31
N PRO A 31 -8.63 20.75 -18.26
CA PRO A 31 -8.62 22.19 -18.44
C PRO A 31 -7.31 22.66 -19.11
N PRO A 32 -7.34 23.73 -19.93
CA PRO A 32 -6.16 24.22 -20.61
C PRO A 32 -5.10 24.69 -19.60
N ARG A 33 -3.86 24.27 -19.86
CA ARG A 33 -2.65 24.64 -19.12
C ARG A 33 -2.35 26.12 -19.34
N SER A 34 -2.55 26.94 -18.32
CA SER A 34 -2.00 28.30 -18.30
C SER A 34 -0.50 28.25 -18.02
N GLU A 35 0.30 28.54 -19.05
CA GLU A 35 1.71 28.88 -18.90
C GLU A 35 1.81 30.31 -18.32
N THR A 36 2.32 30.42 -17.09
CA THR A 36 2.76 31.72 -16.56
C THR A 36 4.25 31.64 -16.28
N THR A 37 4.97 32.37 -17.13
CA THR A 37 6.39 32.70 -17.14
C THR A 37 6.87 33.30 -15.81
N ALA A 38 7.99 32.79 -15.30
CA ALA A 38 8.74 33.38 -14.19
C ALA A 38 9.43 34.70 -14.60
N PRO A 39 9.84 35.53 -13.62
CA PRO A 39 11.07 36.29 -13.80
C PRO A 39 12.10 35.99 -12.71
N ALA A 40 13.35 36.18 -13.16
CA ALA A 40 14.61 35.85 -12.52
C ALA A 40 14.97 36.77 -11.34
N GLY A 41 15.77 36.23 -10.41
CA GLY A 41 16.58 36.97 -9.44
C GLY A 41 18.03 36.48 -9.48
N GLN A 42 18.97 37.40 -9.71
CA GLN A 42 20.38 37.14 -10.00
C GLN A 42 21.28 37.48 -8.80
N LYS A 43 22.29 36.61 -8.56
CA LYS A 43 23.68 36.84 -8.10
C LYS A 43 24.05 37.29 -6.66
N GLY A 44 25.08 36.59 -6.16
CA GLY A 44 26.15 37.07 -5.26
C GLY A 44 26.20 36.31 -3.92
N GLY A 45 27.28 35.71 -3.43
CA GLY A 45 28.70 35.75 -3.79
C GLY A 45 29.50 34.68 -3.03
N ARG A 46 30.75 34.49 -3.47
CA ARG A 46 31.74 33.54 -2.95
C ARG A 46 32.17 33.83 -1.50
N GLY A 47 32.33 32.77 -0.72
CA GLY A 47 33.12 32.75 0.51
C GLY A 47 33.46 31.32 0.89
N SER A 48 34.67 30.88 0.54
CA SER A 48 35.21 29.55 0.88
C SER A 48 35.92 29.64 2.23
N ALA A 49 35.52 28.82 3.19
CA ALA A 49 36.30 28.51 4.38
C ALA A 49 36.16 27.01 4.66
N ALA A 50 37.27 26.31 4.51
CA ALA A 50 37.41 24.89 4.74
C ALA A 50 37.30 24.56 6.24
N GLN A 51 36.43 23.63 6.58
CA GLN A 51 36.49 22.88 7.85
C GLN A 51 36.21 21.41 7.55
N SER A 52 37.25 20.61 7.68
CA SER A 52 37.24 19.16 7.57
C SER A 52 36.50 18.55 8.77
N ALA A 53 35.39 17.87 8.50
CA ALA A 53 34.69 16.99 9.43
C ALA A 53 34.33 15.69 8.68
N PRO A 54 34.30 14.54 9.37
CA PRO A 54 34.40 13.23 8.74
C PRO A 54 33.20 12.92 7.84
N SER A 55 33.51 12.34 6.68
CA SER A 55 32.55 11.93 5.66
C SER A 55 31.50 10.97 6.23
N ALA A 56 30.36 11.53 6.64
CA ALA A 56 29.11 10.79 6.64
C ALA A 56 28.91 10.31 5.21
N VAL A 57 28.80 8.99 5.05
CA VAL A 57 28.49 8.32 3.78
C VAL A 57 27.23 8.98 3.24
N SER A 58 27.44 9.92 2.32
CA SER A 58 26.38 10.59 1.61
C SER A 58 25.87 9.53 0.66
N SER A 59 24.84 8.80 1.07
CA SER A 59 24.01 8.07 0.13
C SER A 59 23.58 9.09 -0.91
N THR A 60 24.14 9.01 -2.12
CA THR A 60 23.63 9.74 -3.27
C THR A 60 22.18 9.29 -3.39
N ALA A 61 21.27 10.11 -2.89
CA ALA A 61 19.87 9.79 -2.85
C ALA A 61 19.39 9.80 -4.29
N GLU A 62 19.22 8.60 -4.86
CA GLU A 62 18.48 8.40 -6.10
C GLU A 62 17.16 9.20 -6.01
N PRO A 63 16.86 10.09 -6.97
CA PRO A 63 15.65 10.88 -6.94
C PRO A 63 14.43 9.97 -6.71
N HIS A 64 13.57 10.34 -5.76
CA HIS A 64 12.32 9.63 -5.42
C HIS A 64 12.48 8.25 -4.76
N ARG A 65 13.67 7.89 -4.27
CA ARG A 65 13.83 6.66 -3.48
C ARG A 65 13.18 6.78 -2.10
N LEU A 66 12.32 5.82 -1.76
CA LEU A 66 11.82 5.70 -0.39
C LEU A 66 12.96 5.32 0.58
N PRO A 67 12.82 5.65 1.88
CA PRO A 67 13.82 5.29 2.89
C PRO A 67 14.10 3.78 2.93
N SER A 68 15.25 3.41 3.52
CA SER A 68 15.58 2.01 3.78
C SER A 68 14.56 1.36 4.71
N ASP A 69 14.33 0.06 4.52
CA ASP A 69 13.43 -0.74 5.34
C ASP A 69 13.76 -0.62 6.84
N SER A 70 12.72 -0.50 7.66
CA SER A 70 12.79 -0.43 9.11
C SER A 70 12.04 -1.61 9.70
N THR A 71 12.72 -2.41 10.53
CA THR A 71 12.16 -3.61 11.17
C THR A 71 12.16 -3.45 12.69
N THR A 72 11.04 -3.78 13.32
CA THR A 72 10.91 -3.83 14.78
C THR A 72 10.47 -5.22 15.23
N LYS A 73 10.86 -5.64 16.44
CA LYS A 73 10.35 -6.85 17.08
C LYS A 73 9.16 -6.47 17.96
N GLN A 74 8.10 -7.24 17.87
CA GLN A 74 6.82 -6.94 18.50
C GLN A 74 6.25 -8.19 19.17
N THR A 75 5.47 -7.97 20.23
CA THR A 75 4.78 -9.03 20.97
C THR A 75 3.33 -8.63 21.18
N ILE A 76 2.40 -9.56 20.96
CA ILE A 76 0.98 -9.40 21.26
C ILE A 76 0.52 -10.57 22.11
N ASP A 77 -0.09 -10.25 23.25
CA ASP A 77 -0.75 -11.22 24.11
C ASP A 77 -2.22 -11.38 23.71
N LEU A 78 -2.61 -12.61 23.39
CA LEU A 78 -3.97 -13.01 23.07
C LEU A 78 -4.45 -14.03 24.11
N PRO A 79 -5.76 -14.24 24.27
CA PRO A 79 -6.27 -15.34 25.09
C PRO A 79 -5.66 -16.69 24.64
N GLY A 80 -4.90 -17.31 25.55
CA GLY A 80 -4.29 -18.64 25.33
C GLY A 80 -3.05 -18.68 24.45
N ARG A 81 -2.52 -17.55 23.95
CA ARG A 81 -1.26 -17.52 23.19
C ARG A 81 -0.61 -16.15 23.17
N THR A 82 0.72 -16.13 23.17
CA THR A 82 1.52 -14.94 22.89
C THR A 82 2.12 -15.06 21.50
N LEU A 83 2.06 -13.97 20.72
CA LEU A 83 2.64 -13.89 19.39
C LEU A 83 3.82 -12.95 19.37
N ASN A 84 4.98 -13.52 19.05
CA ASN A 84 6.21 -12.77 18.79
C ASN A 84 6.39 -12.67 17.28
N PHE A 85 6.54 -11.47 16.74
CA PHE A 85 6.68 -11.26 15.30
C PHE A 85 7.60 -10.07 14.98
N ALA A 86 8.13 -10.04 13.77
CA ALA A 86 8.81 -8.87 13.22
C ALA A 86 7.82 -8.04 12.40
N ALA A 87 7.81 -6.73 12.61
CA ALA A 87 7.07 -5.77 11.80
C ALA A 87 8.06 -4.93 10.97
N THR A 88 7.94 -5.01 9.65
CA THR A 88 8.81 -4.27 8.71
C THR A 88 7.99 -3.28 7.91
N ALA A 89 8.42 -2.02 7.88
CA ALA A 89 7.99 -1.03 6.90
C ALA A 89 9.10 -0.89 5.86
N GLY A 90 8.79 -1.06 4.58
CA GLY A 90 9.80 -1.09 3.53
C GLY A 90 9.28 -0.69 2.16
N SER A 91 10.15 -0.83 1.16
CA SER A 91 9.79 -0.54 -0.24
C SER A 91 10.37 -1.54 -1.23
N ILE A 92 9.61 -1.81 -2.30
CA ILE A 92 10.05 -2.63 -3.43
C ILE A 92 10.23 -1.71 -4.64
N ARG A 93 11.47 -1.63 -5.13
CA ARG A 93 11.80 -0.88 -6.36
C ARG A 93 11.33 -1.65 -7.59
N VAL A 94 10.54 -0.98 -8.42
CA VAL A 94 10.09 -1.44 -9.73
C VAL A 94 10.95 -0.77 -10.79
N PHE A 95 11.38 -1.55 -11.79
CA PHE A 95 12.17 -1.09 -12.93
C PHE A 95 11.38 -1.27 -14.22
N ASP A 96 11.67 -0.43 -15.21
CA ASP A 96 11.11 -0.56 -16.55
C ASP A 96 11.83 -1.65 -17.38
N GLY A 97 11.41 -1.85 -18.64
CA GLY A 97 12.04 -2.82 -19.54
C GLY A 97 13.48 -2.48 -19.98
N LYS A 98 13.97 -1.27 -19.69
CA LYS A 98 15.34 -0.83 -19.94
C LYS A 98 16.22 -0.93 -18.69
N GLY A 99 15.63 -1.28 -17.53
CA GLY A 99 16.32 -1.35 -16.25
C GLY A 99 16.33 -0.03 -15.48
N GLU A 100 15.59 0.98 -15.93
CA GLU A 100 15.51 2.28 -15.26
C GLU A 100 14.47 2.23 -14.12
N PRO A 101 14.73 2.86 -12.97
CA PRO A 101 13.75 2.99 -11.89
C PRO A 101 12.41 3.59 -12.35
N LEU A 102 11.31 2.88 -12.12
CA LEU A 102 9.96 3.32 -12.47
C LEU A 102 9.17 3.81 -11.24
N ALA A 103 9.20 3.07 -10.14
CA ALA A 103 8.45 3.38 -8.92
C ALA A 103 9.00 2.63 -7.70
N ASP A 104 8.65 3.10 -6.50
CA ASP A 104 8.80 2.36 -5.25
C ASP A 104 7.41 1.99 -4.71
N ILE A 105 7.19 0.69 -4.44
CA ILE A 105 5.96 0.19 -3.81
C ILE A 105 6.23 0.07 -2.31
N ALA A 106 5.61 0.94 -1.52
CA ALA A 106 5.67 0.84 -0.06
C ALA A 106 4.88 -0.38 0.45
N TYR A 107 5.41 -1.07 1.46
CA TYR A 107 4.74 -2.19 2.11
C TYR A 107 4.94 -2.15 3.63
N THR A 108 4.01 -2.80 4.34
CA THR A 108 4.19 -3.19 5.74
C THR A 108 4.00 -4.70 5.84
N SER A 109 4.95 -5.42 6.45
CA SER A 109 4.86 -6.87 6.65
C SER A 109 4.94 -7.25 8.13
N TYR A 110 4.19 -8.28 8.51
CA TYR A 110 4.22 -8.89 9.83
C TYR A 110 4.62 -10.37 9.70
N GLU A 111 5.82 -10.72 10.14
CA GLU A 111 6.35 -12.09 10.07
C GLU A 111 6.32 -12.75 11.45
N LEU A 112 5.47 -13.76 11.62
CA LEU A 112 5.42 -14.55 12.85
C LEU A 112 6.76 -15.25 13.10
N GLY A 113 7.31 -15.06 14.30
CA GLY A 113 8.56 -15.69 14.73
C GLY A 113 8.42 -17.19 14.94
N GLY A 114 9.45 -17.95 14.59
CA GLY A 114 9.52 -19.40 14.82
C GLY A 114 8.70 -20.26 13.84
N ALA A 115 7.98 -19.65 12.89
CA ALA A 115 7.29 -20.39 11.83
C ALA A 115 8.28 -20.88 10.77
N ASP A 116 8.09 -22.10 10.26
CA ASP A 116 8.89 -22.62 9.14
C ASP A 116 8.63 -21.81 7.87
N ARG A 117 9.70 -21.29 7.29
CA ARG A 117 9.62 -20.41 6.12
C ARG A 117 9.10 -21.11 4.87
N ALA A 118 9.32 -22.43 4.75
CA ALA A 118 8.90 -23.19 3.58
C ALA A 118 7.39 -23.50 3.57
N THR A 119 6.77 -23.53 4.75
CA THR A 119 5.38 -23.97 4.92
C THR A 119 4.45 -22.88 5.46
N ARG A 120 4.99 -21.77 5.98
CA ARG A 120 4.16 -20.67 6.49
C ARG A 120 3.29 -20.07 5.38
N PRO A 121 1.98 -19.89 5.59
CA PRO A 121 1.14 -19.18 4.64
C PRO A 121 1.54 -17.71 4.58
N VAL A 122 1.43 -17.13 3.39
CA VAL A 122 1.65 -15.70 3.16
C VAL A 122 0.37 -15.10 2.59
N THR A 123 -0.13 -14.06 3.24
CA THR A 123 -1.34 -13.34 2.82
C THR A 123 -0.96 -11.92 2.44
N PHE A 124 -1.37 -11.49 1.25
CA PHE A 124 -1.21 -10.12 0.78
C PHE A 124 -2.55 -9.38 0.86
N LEU A 125 -2.50 -8.13 1.30
CA LEU A 125 -3.67 -7.26 1.37
C LEU A 125 -3.42 -6.00 0.53
N PHE A 126 -4.33 -5.76 -0.40
CA PHE A 126 -4.32 -4.58 -1.27
C PHE A 126 -5.65 -3.85 -1.10
N ASN A 127 -5.57 -2.54 -0.90
CA ASN A 127 -6.79 -1.73 -0.90
C ASN A 127 -7.30 -1.53 -2.34
N GLY A 128 -8.59 -1.22 -2.47
CA GLY A 128 -9.28 -1.01 -3.73
C GLY A 128 -9.37 0.47 -4.15
N GLY A 129 -10.46 0.83 -4.82
CA GLY A 129 -10.62 2.16 -5.42
C GLY A 129 -9.75 2.31 -6.67
N PRO A 130 -9.46 3.53 -7.09
CA PRO A 130 -8.07 3.79 -7.52
C PRO A 130 -7.35 4.74 -6.56
N GLY A 131 -6.09 4.46 -6.25
CA GLY A 131 -5.24 5.36 -5.45
C GLY A 131 -5.45 5.31 -3.93
N ALA A 132 -6.34 4.46 -3.41
CA ALA A 132 -6.49 4.30 -1.96
C ALA A 132 -5.32 3.50 -1.36
N SER A 133 -4.77 3.98 -0.24
CA SER A 133 -3.63 3.35 0.41
C SER A 133 -4.02 2.05 1.15
N SER A 134 -3.15 1.03 1.08
CA SER A 134 -3.23 -0.17 1.93
C SER A 134 -3.04 0.13 3.43
N ALA A 135 -2.60 1.33 3.80
CA ALA A 135 -2.57 1.77 5.20
C ALA A 135 -3.97 1.72 5.87
N TRP A 136 -5.05 1.91 5.10
CA TRP A 136 -6.41 1.75 5.63
C TRP A 136 -6.72 0.33 6.06
N LEU A 137 -6.21 -0.68 5.34
CA LEU A 137 -6.35 -2.07 5.74
C LEU A 137 -5.47 -2.38 6.95
N GLN A 138 -4.26 -1.82 6.99
CA GLN A 138 -3.37 -1.95 8.13
C GLN A 138 -4.01 -1.43 9.42
N PHE A 139 -4.55 -0.23 9.44
CA PHE A 139 -5.05 0.38 10.67
C PHE A 139 -6.56 0.14 10.94
N GLY A 140 -7.32 -0.18 9.90
CA GLY A 140 -8.79 -0.30 9.97
C GLY A 140 -9.32 -1.73 9.96
N ALA A 141 -8.59 -2.70 9.39
CA ALA A 141 -9.15 -4.03 9.12
C ALA A 141 -8.27 -5.19 9.61
N ALA A 142 -7.05 -5.30 9.08
CA ALA A 142 -6.27 -6.53 9.09
C ALA A 142 -4.92 -6.41 9.79
N GLY A 143 -4.50 -5.21 10.18
CA GLY A 143 -3.28 -5.06 10.97
C GLY A 143 -3.48 -5.41 12.44
N PRO A 144 -2.38 -5.65 13.17
CA PRO A 144 -2.39 -6.06 14.57
C PRO A 144 -2.90 -4.99 15.54
N TRP A 145 -2.86 -3.71 15.16
CA TRP A 145 -3.30 -2.58 15.99
C TRP A 145 -4.29 -1.70 15.26
N ARG A 146 -5.20 -1.13 16.03
CA ARG A 146 -6.15 -0.10 15.58
C ARG A 146 -5.69 1.27 16.09
N LEU A 147 -6.04 2.31 15.35
CA LEU A 147 -5.87 3.68 15.84
C LEU A 147 -6.94 3.94 16.93
N PRO A 148 -6.58 4.68 18.00
CA PRO A 148 -7.53 5.11 19.02
C PRO A 148 -8.55 6.12 18.48
#